data_AF-A0A353HUZ9-F1
#
_entry.id   AF-A0A353HUZ9-F1
#
_cell.length_a   1.000
_cell.length_b   1.000
_cell.length_c   1.000
_cell.angle_alpha   90.00
_cell.angle_beta   90.00
_cell.angle_gamma   90.00
#
_symmetry.space_group_name_H-M   'P 1'
#
loop_
_entity.id
_entity.type
_entity.pdbx_description
1 polymer ?
#
loop_
_entity_poly.entity_id
_entity_poly.type
_entity_poly.pdbx_seq_one_letter_code
_entity_poly.pdbx_strand_id
1 'polypeptide(L)' 'DGGNVHVDVTAEAGEVVVAVRDNGTGIAPEVLPHIFDLFTQGPRSLARSEGGLGVGLNVVRNLVSMHGGTVRAESDG' A
#
# COMPACT_ATOMS: atom_id res chain seq x y z
N ASP A 1 -13.48 18.46 -4.73
CA ASP A 1 -12.96 17.95 -3.45
C ASP A 1 -11.70 17.13 -3.70
N GLY A 2 -10.64 17.37 -2.94
CA GLY A 2 -9.36 16.67 -3.08
C GLY A 2 -9.32 15.36 -2.29
N GLY A 3 -8.42 14.46 -2.64
CA GLY A 3 -8.10 13.29 -1.83
C GLY A 3 -7.24 13.67 -0.61
N ASN A 4 -7.42 12.95 0.48
CA ASN A 4 -6.65 13.08 1.72
C ASN A 4 -5.79 11.84 1.92
N VAL A 5 -4.54 12.05 2.32
CA VAL A 5 -3.62 11.00 2.74
C VAL A 5 -3.13 11.35 4.14
N HIS A 6 -3.26 10.40 5.06
CA HIS A 6 -2.83 10.49 6.45
C HIS A 6 -1.63 9.58 6.68
N VAL A 7 -0.65 10.08 7.42
CA VAL A 7 0.53 9.32 7.84
C VAL A 7 0.66 9.47 9.35
N ASP A 8 0.57 8.36 10.05
CA ASP A 8 0.72 8.29 11.50
C ASP A 8 1.96 7.45 11.84
N VAL A 9 2.68 7.87 12.89
CA VAL A 9 3.84 7.15 13.41
C VAL A 9 3.68 6.98 14.91
N THR A 10 3.64 5.74 15.37
CA THR A 10 3.54 5.38 16.79
C THR A 10 4.72 4.49 17.20
N ALA A 11 5.09 4.54 18.48
CA ALA A 11 6.02 3.61 19.07
C ALA A 11 5.23 2.61 19.92
N GLU A 12 5.27 1.33 19.54
CA GLU A 12 4.45 0.28 20.15
C GLU A 12 5.33 -0.94 20.44
N ALA A 13 5.33 -1.42 21.68
CA ALA A 13 6.02 -2.66 22.09
C ALA A 13 7.51 -2.76 21.65
N GLY A 14 8.23 -1.63 21.53
CA GLY A 14 9.62 -1.60 21.09
C GLY A 14 9.82 -1.52 19.58
N GLU A 15 8.73 -1.39 18.81
CA GLU A 15 8.71 -1.21 17.37
C GLU A 15 8.21 0.20 17.01
N VAL A 16 8.54 0.64 15.79
CA VAL A 16 7.93 1.83 15.17
C VAL A 16 6.86 1.36 14.19
N VAL A 17 5.62 1.77 14.42
CA VAL A 17 4.49 1.48 13.54
C VAL A 17 4.22 2.71 12.69
N VAL A 18 4.28 2.55 11.37
CA VAL A 18 3.93 3.59 10.39
C VAL A 18 2.65 3.17 9.68
N ALA A 19 1.60 3.98 9.80
CA ALA A 19 0.32 3.74 9.13
C ALA A 19 0.09 4.81 8.06
N VAL A 20 -0.21 4.36 6.84
CA VAL A 20 -0.61 5.24 5.71
C VAL A 20 -2.07 4.93 5.38
N ARG A 21 -2.92 5.96 5.34
CA ARG A 21 -4.35 5.83 5.05
C ARG A 21 -4.76 6.89 4.04
N ASP A 22 -5.63 6.54 3.11
CA ASP A 22 -6.20 7.49 2.16
C ASP A 22 -7.72 7.30 2.03
N ASN A 23 -8.41 8.31 1.51
CA ASN A 23 -9.84 8.25 1.19
C ASN A 23 -10.10 8.05 -0.31
N GLY A 24 -9.17 7.39 -1.00
CA GLY A 24 -9.27 7.05 -2.41
C GLY A 24 -10.26 5.92 -2.66
N THR A 25 -10.18 5.35 -3.86
CA THR A 25 -11.11 4.32 -4.36
C THR A 25 -10.92 2.94 -3.76
N GLY A 26 -10.06 2.79 -2.75
CA GLY A 26 -9.70 1.51 -2.15
C GLY A 26 -9.04 0.51 -3.11
N ILE A 27 -9.01 -0.76 -2.66
CA ILE A 27 -8.35 -1.89 -3.32
C ILE A 27 -9.35 -3.02 -3.42
N ALA A 28 -9.57 -3.52 -4.64
CA ALA A 28 -10.44 -4.66 -4.87
C ALA A 28 -9.97 -5.90 -4.07
N PRO A 29 -10.88 -6.63 -3.38
CA PRO A 29 -10.54 -7.75 -2.51
C PRO A 29 -9.72 -8.84 -3.19
N GLU A 30 -9.92 -9.07 -4.49
CA GLU A 30 -9.18 -10.02 -5.29
C GLU A 30 -7.72 -9.62 -5.55
N VAL A 31 -7.40 -8.33 -5.47
CA VAL A 31 -6.04 -7.81 -5.67
C VAL A 31 -5.30 -7.69 -4.34
N LEU A 32 -6.01 -7.42 -3.23
CA LEU A 32 -5.44 -7.18 -1.90
C LEU A 32 -4.38 -8.22 -1.46
N PRO A 33 -4.58 -9.55 -1.66
CA PRO A 33 -3.56 -10.56 -1.33
C PRO A 33 -2.26 -10.45 -2.14
N HIS A 34 -2.33 -9.84 -3.33
CA HIS A 34 -1.28 -9.80 -4.34
C HIS A 34 -0.61 -8.43 -4.50
N ILE A 35 -1.05 -7.40 -3.77
CA ILE A 35 -0.58 -6.01 -4.00
C ILE A 35 0.93 -5.81 -3.82
N PHE A 36 1.58 -6.73 -3.10
CA PHE A 36 3.02 -6.70 -2.88
C PHE A 36 3.82 -7.57 -3.86
N ASP A 37 3.15 -8.29 -4.76
CA ASP A 37 3.79 -9.06 -5.82
C ASP A 37 4.30 -8.11 -6.92
N LEU A 38 5.39 -8.49 -7.59
CA LEU A 38 5.96 -7.69 -8.67
C LEU A 38 4.98 -7.56 -9.83
N PHE A 39 4.82 -6.33 -10.33
CA PHE A 39 3.97 -5.98 -11.46
C PHE A 39 2.46 -6.10 -11.21
N THR A 40 2.03 -6.33 -9.96
CA THR A 40 0.61 -6.28 -9.62
C THR A 40 0.07 -4.85 -9.77
N GLN A 41 -1.05 -4.74 -10.50
CA GLN A 41 -1.79 -3.50 -10.68
C GLN A 41 -3.28 -3.78 -10.44
N GLY A 42 -3.96 -2.87 -9.74
CA GLY A 42 -5.42 -2.90 -9.64
C GLY A 42 -6.09 -2.58 -11.00
N PRO A 43 -7.43 -2.75 -11.10
CA PRO A 43 -8.16 -2.41 -12.30
C PRO A 43 -7.89 -0.97 -12.73
N ARG A 44 -7.47 -0.79 -13.99
CA ARG A 44 -7.15 0.52 -14.55
C ARG A 44 -8.43 1.32 -14.72
N SER A 45 -8.62 2.38 -13.93
CA SER A 45 -9.61 3.39 -14.27
C SER A 45 -9.10 4.16 -15.50
N LEU A 46 -10.00 4.47 -16.44
CA LEU A 46 -9.70 5.23 -17.68
C LEU A 46 -9.02 6.58 -17.41
N ALA A 47 -9.09 7.09 -16.17
CA ALA A 47 -8.45 8.33 -15.72
C ALA A 47 -6.95 8.19 -15.37
N ARG A 48 -6.40 6.97 -15.28
CA ARG A 48 -4.99 6.71 -14.96
C ARG A 48 -4.26 6.18 -16.20
N SER A 49 -4.08 7.04 -17.19
CA SER A 49 -3.33 6.73 -18.42
C SER A 49 -1.82 6.52 -18.18
N GLU A 50 -1.29 6.90 -17.01
CA GLU A 50 0.10 6.64 -16.59
C GLU A 50 0.14 5.84 -15.27
N GLY A 51 -0.36 4.61 -15.29
CA GLY A 51 -0.19 3.70 -14.16
C GLY A 51 1.28 3.31 -13.96
N GLY A 52 1.81 3.42 -12.74
CA GLY A 52 3.18 2.98 -12.42
C GLY A 52 3.35 1.46 -12.58
N LEU A 53 4.58 0.97 -12.82
CA LEU A 53 4.90 -0.42 -13.17
C LEU A 53 4.46 -1.52 -12.18
N GLY A 54 3.89 -1.18 -11.02
CA GLY A 54 3.53 -2.17 -9.98
C GLY A 54 4.74 -2.68 -9.18
N VAL A 55 5.77 -1.85 -9.03
CA VAL A 55 7.02 -2.23 -8.34
C VAL A 55 7.11 -1.66 -6.92
N GLY A 56 6.42 -0.55 -6.64
CA GLY A 56 6.58 0.21 -5.39
C GLY A 56 6.31 -0.59 -4.12
N LEU A 57 5.17 -1.29 -4.05
CA LEU A 57 4.82 -2.08 -2.85
C LEU A 57 5.73 -3.30 -2.67
N ASN A 58 6.19 -3.93 -3.76
CA ASN A 58 7.18 -4.99 -3.64
C ASN A 58 8.49 -4.48 -3.01
N VAL A 59 8.96 -3.30 -3.44
CA VAL A 59 10.12 -2.63 -2.83
C VAL A 59 9.88 -2.34 -1.35
N VAL A 60 8.69 -1.85 -0.97
CA VAL A 60 8.32 -1.64 0.44
C VAL A 60 8.44 -2.94 1.23
N ARG A 61 7.85 -4.05 0.76
CA ARG A 61 7.93 -5.35 1.44
C ARG A 61 9.38 -5.78 1.64
N ASN A 62 10.21 -5.66 0.60
CA ASN A 62 11.62 -6.05 0.66
C ASN A 62 12.39 -5.19 1.67
N LEU A 63 12.24 -3.86 1.63
CA LEU A 63 12.93 -2.95 2.54
C LEU A 63 12.52 -3.21 3.99
N VAL A 64 11.22 -3.33 4.28
CA VAL A 64 10.73 -3.62 5.63
C VAL A 64 11.25 -4.97 6.13
N SER A 65 11.24 -6.00 5.28
CA SER A 65 11.72 -7.34 5.65
C SER A 65 13.23 -7.35 5.92
N MET A 66 14.03 -6.62 5.13
CA MET A 66 15.48 -6.47 5.37
C MET A 66 15.80 -5.79 6.71
N HIS A 67 14.88 -4.97 7.23
CA HIS A 67 14.99 -4.36 8.55
C HIS A 67 14.37 -5.23 9.67
N GLY A 68 13.93 -6.45 9.37
CA GLY A 68 13.32 -7.36 10.34
C GLY A 68 11.87 -7.02 10.71
N GLY A 69 11.23 -6.10 9.98
CA GLY A 69 9.85 -5.68 10.23
C GLY A 69 8.82 -6.46 9.43
N THR A 70 7.54 -6.06 9.56
CA THR A 70 6.44 -6.59 8.77
C THR A 70 5.62 -5.48 8.13
N VAL A 71 5.00 -5.77 6.97
CA VAL A 71 4.07 -4.86 6.29
C VAL A 71 2.78 -5.60 5.97
N ARG A 72 1.64 -4.93 6.16
CA ARG A 72 0.29 -5.40 5.86
C ARG A 72 -0.50 -4.27 5.21
N ALA A 73 -1.59 -4.62 4.54
CA ALA A 73 -2.53 -3.67 3.98
C ALA A 73 -3.95 -4.17 4.23
N GLU A 74 -4.86 -3.22 4.43
CA GLU A 74 -6.28 -3.43 4.65
C GLU A 74 -7.03 -2.41 3.80
N SER A 75 -8.14 -2.84 3.20
CA SER A 75 -9.02 -1.98 2.42
C SER A 75 -10.40 -2.64 2.35
N ASP A 76 -11.45 -1.83 2.49
CA ASP A 76 -12.85 -2.31 2.47
C ASP A 76 -13.45 -2.41 1.05
N GLY A 77 -12.67 -2.07 0.01
CA GLY A 77 -13.13 -2.00 -1.38
C GLY A 77 -13.23 -0.58 -1.89
#